data_AF-A0A2T2UDE4-F1
#
_entry.id   AF-A0A2T2UDE4-F1
#
_cell.length_a   1.000
_cell.length_b   1.000
_cell.length_c   1.000
_cell.angle_alpha   90.00
_cell.angle_beta   90.00
_cell.angle_gamma   90.00
#
_symmetry.space_group_name_H-M   'P 1'
#
loop_
_entity.id
_entity.type
_entity.pdbx_description
1 polymer ?
#
loop_
_entity_poly.entity_id
_entity_poly.type
_entity_poly.pdbx_seq_one_letter_code
_entity_poly.pdbx_strand_id
1 'polypeptide(L)' 'KKLSDVADALDCTTAQLALAWCLLNDDVSTVITGASKPHQVEENMQALAVVDRIDAETEERLASILDNEPAPRPNFRDQ' A
#
# COMPACT_ATOMS: atom_id res chain seq x y z
N LYS A 1 -13.30 4.50 5.98
CA LYS A 1 -13.41 4.12 7.40
C LYS A 1 -12.64 2.83 7.68
N LYS A 2 -12.96 1.69 7.05
CA LYS A 2 -12.21 0.43 7.23
C LYS A 2 -10.68 0.54 7.06
N LEU A 3 -10.19 1.23 6.02
CA LEU A 3 -8.75 1.46 5.82
C LEU A 3 -8.13 2.37 6.88
N SER A 4 -8.90 3.34 7.38
CA SER A 4 -8.47 4.22 8.47
C SER A 4 -8.28 3.41 9.75
N ASP A 5 -9.17 2.44 10.04
CA ASP A 5 -9.03 1.56 11.20
C ASP A 5 -7.76 0.68 11.14
N VAL A 6 -7.30 0.32 9.93
CA VAL A 6 -6.02 -0.38 9.73
C VAL A 6 -4.85 0.58 9.93
N ALA A 7 -4.94 1.78 9.36
CA ALA A 7 -3.90 2.81 9.50
C ALA A 7 -3.68 3.20 10.97
N ASP A 8 -4.76 3.37 11.72
CA ASP A 8 -4.75 3.67 13.16
C ASP A 8 -4.10 2.53 13.96
N ALA A 9 -4.41 1.27 13.63
CA ALA A 9 -3.77 0.11 14.28
C ALA A 9 -2.26 0.03 13.99
N LEU A 10 -1.85 0.50 12.81
CA LEU A 10 -0.45 0.63 12.41
C LEU A 10 0.14 2.01 12.75
N ASP A 11 -0.50 2.82 13.60
CA ASP A 11 -0.02 4.15 14.02
C ASP A 11 0.56 4.97 12.84
N CYS A 12 -0.19 5.04 11.75
CA CYS A 12 0.20 5.74 10.53
C CYS A 12 -0.98 6.43 9.88
N THR A 13 -0.72 7.35 8.96
CA THR A 13 -1.79 8.00 8.21
C THR A 13 -2.28 7.10 7.07
N THR A 14 -3.52 7.28 6.63
CA THR A 14 -4.04 6.51 5.49
C THR A 14 -3.23 6.75 4.21
N ALA A 15 -2.59 7.91 4.06
CA ALA A 15 -1.67 8.18 2.96
C ALA A 15 -0.40 7.32 3.07
N GLN A 16 0.19 7.25 4.26
CA GLN A 16 1.36 6.41 4.52
C GLN A 16 1.06 4.93 4.29
N LEU A 17 -0.10 4.45 4.77
CA LEU A 17 -0.56 3.08 4.53
C LEU A 17 -0.70 2.76 3.03
N ALA A 18 -1.30 3.68 2.25
CA ALA A 18 -1.48 3.47 0.82
C ALA A 18 -0.13 3.40 0.07
N LEU A 19 0.83 4.25 0.45
CA LEU A 19 2.17 4.24 -0.13
C LEU A 19 2.93 2.96 0.26
N ALA A 20 2.85 2.55 1.53
CA ALA A 20 3.48 1.33 2.01
C ALA A 20 2.91 0.08 1.31
N TRP A 21 1.59 0.02 1.11
CA TRP A 21 0.94 -1.06 0.38
C TRP A 21 1.43 -1.15 -1.08
N CYS A 22 1.58 -0.01 -1.77
CA CYS A 22 2.15 0.00 -3.12
C CYS A 22 3.61 -0.49 -3.16
N LEU A 23 4.40 -0.17 -2.13
CA LEU A 23 5.81 -0.57 -2.03
C LEU A 23 6.00 -2.05 -1.66
N LEU A 24 5.01 -2.68 -1.02
CA LEU A 24 5.04 -4.10 -0.66
C LEU A 24 4.94 -5.02 -1.88
N ASN A 25 4.40 -4.53 -3.01
CA ASN A 25 4.23 -5.32 -4.22
C ASN A 25 5.53 -5.43 -5.02
N ASP A 26 6.06 -6.63 -5.16
CA ASP A 26 7.30 -6.92 -5.92
C ASP A 26 7.23 -6.54 -7.41
N ASP A 27 6.04 -6.46 -8.02
CA ASP A 27 5.86 -5.98 -9.40
C ASP A 27 5.98 -4.43 -9.49
N VAL A 28 6.08 -3.71 -8.37
CA VAL A 28 6.20 -2.25 -8.30
C VAL A 28 7.63 -1.85 -7.96
N SER A 29 8.33 -1.27 -8.94
CA SER A 29 9.71 -0.77 -8.72
C SER A 29 9.77 0.62 -8.07
N THR A 30 8.77 1.47 -8.31
CA THR A 30 8.77 2.88 -7.88
C THR A 30 7.35 3.37 -7.64
N VAL A 31 7.16 4.14 -6.57
CA VAL A 31 5.92 4.87 -6.29
C VAL A 31 6.15 6.37 -6.51
N ILE A 32 5.34 7.00 -7.37
CA ILE A 32 5.40 8.44 -7.63
C ILE A 32 4.36 9.14 -6.75
N THR A 33 4.82 9.95 -5.80
CA THR A 33 3.92 10.65 -4.85
C THR A 33 3.75 12.12 -5.22
N GLY A 34 2.51 12.59 -5.26
CA GLY A 34 2.20 14.02 -5.33
C GLY A 34 2.10 14.66 -3.94
N ALA A 35 2.42 15.95 -3.86
CA ALA A 35 2.25 16.77 -2.66
C ALA A 35 1.93 18.21 -3.06
N SER A 36 1.00 18.86 -2.36
CA SER A 36 0.66 20.27 -2.55
C SER A 36 1.41 21.19 -1.58
N LYS A 37 1.95 20.63 -0.49
CA LYS A 37 2.71 21.35 0.54
C LYS A 37 3.95 20.57 0.93
N PRO A 38 5.06 21.23 1.32
CA PRO A 38 6.30 20.54 1.68
C PRO A 38 6.16 19.45 2.76
N HIS A 39 5.38 19.70 3.82
CA HIS A 39 5.19 18.72 4.90
C HIS A 39 4.55 17.41 4.44
N GLN A 40 3.78 17.42 3.34
CA GLN A 40 3.18 16.19 2.81
C GLN A 40 4.25 15.31 2.16
N VAL A 41 5.32 15.89 1.62
CA VAL A 41 6.47 15.13 1.12
C VAL A 41 7.13 14.42 2.31
N GLU A 42 7.37 15.15 3.40
CA GLU A 42 7.96 14.60 4.62
C GLU A 42 7.11 13.46 5.21
N GLU A 43 5.79 13.65 5.27
CA GLU A 43 4.82 12.64 5.71
C GLU A 43 4.84 11.39 4.80
N ASN A 44 4.86 11.58 3.47
CA ASN A 44 4.90 10.48 2.51
C ASN A 44 6.17 9.62 2.66
N MET A 45 7.33 10.24 2.94
CA MET A 45 8.59 9.49 3.10
C MET A 45 8.58 8.58 4.33
N GLN A 46 7.79 8.91 5.36
CA GLN A 46 7.64 8.06 6.55
C GLN A 46 6.88 6.75 6.26
N ALA A 47 6.23 6.63 5.09
CA ALA A 47 5.57 5.39 4.67
C ALA A 47 6.53 4.18 4.61
N LEU A 48 7.83 4.42 4.38
CA LEU A 48 8.84 3.36 4.38
C LEU A 48 8.91 2.61 5.71
N ALA A 49 8.72 3.31 6.83
CA ALA A 49 8.69 2.68 8.15
C ALA A 49 7.41 1.86 8.41
N VAL A 50 6.36 2.06 7.60
CA VAL A 50 5.10 1.31 7.68
C VAL A 50 5.20 0.01 6.90
N VAL A 51 6.00 -0.05 5.82
CA VAL A 51 6.17 -1.27 5.00
C VAL A 51 6.57 -2.46 5.89
N ASP A 52 7.58 -2.29 6.73
CA ASP A 52 8.08 -3.36 7.62
C ASP A 52 7.08 -3.77 8.73
N ARG A 53 5.97 -3.03 8.88
CA ARG A 53 4.94 -3.29 9.90
C ARG A 53 3.70 -3.96 9.32
N ILE A 54 3.60 -4.07 7.99
CA ILE A 54 2.51 -4.80 7.35
C ILE A 54 2.87 -6.28 7.36
N ASP A 55 2.24 -7.03 8.28
CA ASP A 55 2.35 -8.48 8.35
C ASP A 55 1.28 -9.17 7.48
N ALA A 56 1.37 -10.50 7.37
CA ALA A 56 0.46 -11.28 6.55
C ALA A 56 -1.01 -11.15 6.97
N GLU A 57 -1.29 -10.98 8.27
CA GLU A 57 -2.66 -10.76 8.77
C GLU A 57 -3.18 -9.40 8.31
N THR A 58 -2.36 -8.36 8.42
CA THR A 58 -2.72 -7.02 7.96
C THR A 58 -2.89 -6.97 6.45
N GLU A 59 -2.04 -7.68 5.71
CA GLU A 59 -2.14 -7.81 4.26
C GLU A 59 -3.43 -8.52 3.83
N GLU A 60 -3.80 -9.63 4.47
CA GLU A 60 -5.07 -10.32 4.20
C GLU A 60 -6.27 -9.44 4.53
N ARG A 61 -6.20 -8.69 5.64
CA ARG A 61 -7.24 -7.71 6.01
C ARG A 61 -7.36 -6.60 4.97
N LEU A 62 -6.25 -6.09 4.44
CA LEU A 62 -6.24 -5.09 3.37
C LEU A 62 -6.83 -5.65 2.08
N ALA A 63 -6.44 -6.86 1.68
CA ALA A 63 -6.96 -7.54 0.50
C ALA A 63 -8.48 -7.72 0.59
N SER A 64 -9.00 -8.16 1.74
CA SER A 64 -10.44 -8.30 1.98
C SER A 64 -11.19 -6.96 1.94
N ILE A 65 -10.58 -5.88 2.40
CA ILE A 65 -11.19 -4.54 2.35
C ILE A 65 -11.23 -3.99 0.92
N LEU A 66 -10.16 -4.20 0.15
CA LEU A 66 -9.99 -3.62 -1.18
C LEU A 66 -10.72 -4.42 -2.26
N ASP A 67 -10.74 -5.75 -2.15
CA ASP A 67 -11.43 -6.67 -3.08
C ASP A 67 -11.15 -6.33 -4.55
N ASN A 68 -9.87 -6.08 -4.86
CA ASN A 68 -9.41 -5.52 -6.13
C ASN A 68 -8.33 -6.37 -6.81
N GLU A 69 -8.22 -7.65 -6.44
CA GLU A 69 -7.22 -8.55 -7.00
C GLU A 69 -7.39 -8.67 -8.53
N PRO A 70 -6.32 -8.43 -9.32
CA PRO A 70 -6.42 -8.47 -10.77
C PRO A 70 -6.63 -9.89 -11.28
N ALA A 71 -7.26 -10.01 -12.46
CA ALA A 71 -7.33 -11.29 -13.14
C ALA A 71 -5.91 -11.84 -13.44
N PRO A 72 -5.71 -13.17 -13.40
CA PRO A 72 -4.42 -13.76 -13.70
C PRO A 72 -3.90 -13.32 -15.07
N ARG A 73 -2.60 -13.01 -15.16
CA ARG A 73 -1.98 -12.62 -16.44
C ARG A 73 -2.17 -13.76 -17.47
N PRO A 74 -2.81 -13.49 -18.62
CA PRO A 74 -2.98 -14.52 -19.65
C PRO A 74 -1.62 -14.97 -20.19
N ASN A 75 -1.40 -16.28 -20.23
CA ASN A 75 -0.21 -16.86 -20.85
C ASN A 75 -0.47 -17.04 -22.36
N PHE A 76 0.22 -16.24 -23.17
CA PHE A 76 0.11 -16.29 -24.64
C PHE A 76 1.15 -17.22 -25.29
N ARG A 77 1.99 -17.93 -24.51
CA ARG A 77 3.04 -18.81 -25.06
C ARG A 77 2.51 -20.14 -25.59
N ASP A 78 1.32 -20.55 -25.19
CA ASP A 78 0.69 -21.82 -25.57
C ASP A 78 -0.47 -21.64 -26.58
N GLN A 79 -0.54 -20.49 -27.28
CA GLN A 79 -1.51 -20.22 -28.36
C GLN A 79 -0.94 -20.49 -29.75
#